data_AF-A0A7Y6AEF1-F1
#
_entry.id   AF-A0A7Y6AEF1-F1
#
_cell.length_a   1.000
_cell.length_b   1.000
_cell.length_c   1.000
_cell.angle_alpha   90.00
_cell.angle_beta   90.00
_cell.angle_gamma   90.00
#
_symmetry.space_group_name_H-M   'P 1'
#
loop_
_entity.id
_entity.type
_entity.pdbx_description
1 polymer ?
#
loop_
_entity_poly.entity_id
_entity_poly.type
_entity_poly.pdbx_seq_one_letter_code
_entity_poly.pdbx_strand_id
1 'polypeptide(L)'
;LSVLHRRGLPVPAHRLTADRTRPAEPDPDVERAWADVYATGTTHPDLRDLGEALTDVSERWTRWRERHLAATLRALGHRPGTGGSSGAEWLERSVRVRVFPELWTMRTSVD
;
A
#
# COMPACT_ATOMS: atom_id res chain seq x y z
N LEU A 1 -5.12 -0.09 10.52
CA LEU A 1 -4.59 0.76 11.63
C LEU A 1 -5.42 0.66 12.90
N SER A 2 -6.73 0.95 12.90
CA SER A 2 -7.54 0.88 14.14
C SER A 2 -7.53 -0.48 14.84
N VAL A 3 -7.41 -1.60 14.09
CA VAL A 3 -7.26 -2.93 14.69
C VAL A 3 -5.95 -3.08 15.44
N LEU A 4 -4.83 -2.57 14.91
CA LEU A 4 -3.53 -2.59 15.58
C LEU A 4 -3.59 -1.78 16.89
N HIS A 5 -4.18 -0.58 16.82
CA HIS A 5 -4.37 0.28 18.00
C HIS A 5 -5.19 -0.42 19.11
N ARG A 6 -6.31 -1.06 18.75
CA ARG A 6 -7.12 -1.82 19.72
C ARG A 6 -6.41 -3.03 20.31
N ARG A 7 -5.36 -3.54 19.65
CA ARG A 7 -4.51 -4.63 20.13
C ARG A 7 -3.31 -4.12 20.94
N GLY A 8 -3.23 -2.81 21.22
CA GLY A 8 -2.19 -2.21 22.06
C GLY A 8 -0.91 -1.82 21.33
N LEU A 9 -0.87 -1.93 20.00
CA LEU A 9 0.29 -1.53 19.21
C LEU A 9 0.37 0.01 19.08
N PRO A 10 1.58 0.59 18.98
CA PRO A 10 1.81 2.04 19.03
C PRO A 10 1.46 2.74 17.71
N VAL A 11 0.19 2.66 17.30
CA VAL A 11 -0.32 3.38 16.12
C VAL A 11 -0.48 4.87 16.47
N PRO A 12 0.09 5.79 15.68
CA PRO A 12 -0.01 7.22 15.95
C PRO A 12 -1.45 7.73 15.82
N ALA A 13 -1.91 8.53 16.78
CA ALA A 13 -3.30 8.99 16.89
C ALA A 13 -3.77 9.76 15.64
N HIS A 14 -2.88 10.57 15.05
CA HIS A 14 -3.20 11.36 13.86
C HIS A 14 -3.58 10.48 12.65
N ARG A 15 -3.10 9.22 12.58
CA ARG A 15 -3.48 8.26 11.53
C ARG A 15 -4.83 7.62 11.77
N LEU A 16 -5.34 7.63 12.99
CA LEU A 16 -6.67 7.13 13.33
C LEU A 16 -7.75 8.16 12.96
N THR A 17 -7.45 9.45 13.16
CA THR A 17 -8.36 10.57 12.90
C THR A 17 -8.13 11.28 11.56
N ALA A 18 -7.20 10.79 10.73
CA ALA A 18 -6.89 11.39 9.43
C ALA A 18 -8.12 11.45 8.50
N ASP A 19 -8.20 12.54 7.74
CA ASP A 19 -9.18 12.72 6.67
C ASP A 19 -9.02 11.64 5.60
N ARG A 20 -10.04 10.79 5.44
CA ARG A 20 -10.03 9.64 4.51
C ARG A 20 -10.29 10.03 3.06
N THR A 21 -10.61 11.29 2.79
CA THR A 21 -10.75 11.80 1.42
C THR A 21 -9.41 12.13 0.78
N ARG A 22 -8.34 12.25 1.59
CA ARG A 22 -6.99 12.52 1.12
C ARG A 22 -6.20 11.22 0.89
N PRO A 23 -5.24 11.23 -0.06
CA PRO A 23 -4.29 10.13 -0.20
C PRO A 23 -3.58 9.81 1.11
N ALA A 24 -3.44 8.54 1.43
CA ALA A 24 -2.66 8.11 2.59
C ALA A 24 -1.16 8.29 2.27
N GLU A 25 -0.48 9.11 3.06
CA GLU A 25 0.98 9.23 3.03
C GLU A 25 1.63 8.15 3.91
N PRO A 26 2.81 7.61 3.57
CA PRO A 26 3.55 6.71 4.45
C PRO A 26 3.87 7.37 5.80
N ASP A 27 3.84 6.59 6.87
CA ASP A 27 4.15 7.05 8.22
C ASP A 27 5.15 6.11 8.91
N PRO A 28 6.35 6.59 9.32
CA PRO A 28 7.36 5.78 10.01
C PRO A 28 6.86 5.11 11.29
N ASP A 29 5.89 5.70 12.00
CA ASP A 29 5.34 5.13 13.24
C ASP A 29 4.39 3.98 12.93
N VAL A 30 3.69 4.04 11.79
CA VAL A 30 2.88 2.92 11.29
C VAL A 30 3.79 1.78 10.80
N GLU A 31 4.91 2.11 10.16
CA GLU A 31 5.91 1.13 9.76
C GLU A 31 6.46 0.36 10.97
N ARG A 32 6.85 1.07 12.04
CA ARG A 32 7.29 0.43 13.28
C ARG A 32 6.21 -0.44 13.92
N ALA A 33 4.96 0.01 13.95
CA ALA A 33 3.86 -0.79 14.47
C ALA A 33 3.67 -2.11 13.69
N TRP A 34 3.94 -2.11 12.38
CA TRP A 34 3.97 -3.35 11.59
C TRP A 34 5.24 -4.18 11.85
N ALA A 35 6.42 -3.57 11.95
CA ALA A 35 7.64 -4.27 12.31
C ALA A 35 7.48 -5.03 13.65
N ASP A 36 6.87 -4.41 14.65
CA ASP A 36 6.57 -5.02 15.95
C ASP A 36 5.69 -6.26 15.83
N VAL A 37 4.67 -6.24 14.95
CA VAL A 37 3.81 -7.40 14.67
C VAL A 37 4.63 -8.58 14.14
N TYR A 38 5.63 -8.32 13.31
CA TYR A 38 6.45 -9.37 12.69
C TYR A 38 7.60 -9.85 13.60
N ALA A 39 8.20 -8.95 14.38
CA ALA A 39 9.29 -9.27 15.30
C ALA A 39 8.83 -10.10 16.51
N THR A 40 7.59 -9.91 16.97
CA THR A 40 7.06 -10.56 18.18
C THR A 40 6.59 -12.02 17.98
N GLY A 41 6.88 -12.63 16.82
CA GLY A 41 6.63 -14.04 16.53
C GLY A 41 5.16 -14.44 16.70
N THR A 42 4.85 -15.22 17.74
CA THR A 42 3.51 -15.78 18.02
C THR A 42 2.59 -14.87 18.84
N THR A 43 3.01 -13.64 19.17
CA THR A 43 2.21 -12.72 20.01
C THR A 43 0.96 -12.23 19.27
N HIS A 44 1.06 -12.02 17.95
CA HIS A 44 -0.02 -11.50 17.11
C HIS A 44 -0.16 -12.25 15.78
N PRO A 45 -0.43 -13.56 15.79
CA PRO A 45 -0.43 -14.38 14.58
C PRO A 45 -1.51 -13.91 13.60
N ASP A 46 -2.67 -13.50 14.10
CA ASP A 46 -3.77 -13.00 13.28
C ASP A 46 -3.47 -11.64 12.63
N LEU A 47 -2.72 -10.75 13.31
CA LEU A 47 -2.28 -9.50 12.72
C LEU A 47 -1.19 -9.71 11.68
N ARG A 48 -0.30 -10.69 11.88
CA ARG A 48 0.69 -11.07 10.88
C ARG A 48 0.02 -11.62 9.63
N ASP A 49 -0.95 -12.52 9.78
CA ASP A 49 -1.71 -13.07 8.66
C ASP A 49 -2.48 -11.96 7.91
N LEU A 50 -3.01 -10.97 8.65
CA LEU A 50 -3.60 -9.77 8.05
C LEU A 50 -2.56 -8.95 7.27
N GLY A 51 -1.36 -8.75 7.82
CA GLY A 51 -0.27 -8.05 7.14
C GLY A 51 0.15 -8.71 5.83
N GLU A 52 0.25 -10.04 5.82
CA GLU A 52 0.51 -10.83 4.62
C GLU A 52 -0.65 -10.72 3.61
N ALA A 53 -1.90 -10.87 4.05
CA ALA A 53 -3.05 -10.72 3.18
C ALA A 53 -3.14 -9.31 2.54
N LEU A 54 -2.79 -8.26 3.28
CA LEU A 54 -2.73 -6.90 2.77
C LEU A 54 -1.56 -6.69 1.80
N THR A 55 -0.40 -7.31 2.05
CA THR A 55 0.72 -7.32 1.09
C THR A 55 0.29 -7.99 -0.21
N ASP A 56 -0.35 -9.14 -0.14
CA ASP A 56 -0.91 -9.87 -1.30
C ASP A 56 -1.83 -8.98 -2.14
N VAL A 57 -2.74 -8.26 -1.47
CA VAL A 57 -3.63 -7.29 -2.13
C VAL A 57 -2.81 -6.19 -2.81
N SER A 58 -1.80 -5.64 -2.14
CA SER A 58 -0.92 -4.63 -2.73
C SER A 58 -0.18 -5.13 -3.95
N GLU A 59 0.34 -6.36 -3.92
CA GLU A 59 1.06 -6.94 -5.05
C GLU A 59 0.13 -7.13 -6.24
N ARG A 60 -1.06 -7.71 -6.01
CA ARG A 60 -2.08 -7.91 -7.05
C ARG A 60 -2.54 -6.58 -7.65
N TRP A 61 -2.67 -5.54 -6.82
CA TRP A 61 -3.00 -4.19 -7.27
C TRP A 61 -1.93 -3.60 -8.21
N THR A 62 -0.65 -3.71 -7.84
CA THR A 62 0.46 -3.28 -8.68
C THR A 62 0.48 -4.03 -10.01
N ARG A 63 0.39 -5.37 -9.98
CA ARG A 63 0.36 -6.21 -11.19
C ARG A 63 -0.81 -5.86 -12.10
N TRP A 64 -1.98 -5.56 -11.53
CA TRP A 64 -3.13 -5.10 -12.30
C TRP A 64 -2.84 -3.78 -13.03
N ARG A 65 -2.26 -2.79 -12.33
CA ARG A 65 -1.89 -1.49 -12.95
C ARG A 65 -0.86 -1.67 -14.07
N GLU A 66 0.15 -2.50 -13.87
CA GLU A 66 1.17 -2.79 -14.88
C GLU A 66 0.55 -3.42 -16.13
N ARG A 67 -0.32 -4.43 -15.95
CA ARG A 67 -1.03 -5.05 -17.07
C ARG A 67 -1.94 -4.06 -17.79
N HIS A 68 -2.60 -3.18 -17.05
CA HIS A 68 -3.45 -2.14 -17.62
C HIS A 68 -2.64 -1.13 -18.47
N LEU A 69 -1.47 -0.71 -17.97
CA LEU A 69 -0.55 0.14 -18.72
C LEU A 69 -0.09 -0.55 -20.02
N ALA A 70 0.36 -1.81 -19.93
CA ALA A 70 0.81 -2.58 -21.08
C ALA A 70 -0.31 -2.74 -22.14
N ALA A 71 -1.53 -3.05 -21.70
CA ALA A 71 -2.69 -3.15 -22.59
C ALA A 71 -3.01 -1.81 -23.28
N THR A 72 -2.91 -0.70 -22.54
CA THR A 72 -3.14 0.65 -23.07
C THR A 72 -2.10 1.02 -24.11
N LEU A 73 -0.82 0.82 -23.82
CA LEU A 73 0.28 1.07 -24.76
C LEU A 73 0.15 0.24 -26.03
N ARG A 74 -0.19 -1.05 -25.89
CA ARG A 74 -0.41 -1.95 -27.04
C ARG A 74 -1.57 -1.49 -27.93
N ALA A 75 -2.66 -1.00 -27.34
CA ALA A 75 -3.86 -0.62 -28.10
C ALA A 75 -3.80 0.81 -28.66
N LEU A 76 -3.24 1.75 -27.92
CA LEU A 76 -3.35 3.19 -28.19
C LEU A 76 -2.01 3.90 -28.36
N GLY A 77 -0.89 3.29 -27.96
CA GLY A 77 0.38 3.98 -27.79
C GLY A 77 0.29 5.07 -26.72
N HIS A 78 0.90 6.23 -26.99
CA HIS A 78 0.86 7.41 -26.10
C HIS A 78 -0.23 8.43 -26.48
N ARG A 79 -1.24 8.03 -27.25
CA ARG A 79 -2.35 8.94 -27.55
C ARG A 79 -3.10 9.31 -26.25
N PRO A 80 -3.62 10.55 -26.13
CA PRO A 80 -4.48 10.93 -25.01
C PRO A 80 -5.67 9.97 -24.84
N GLY A 81 -6.09 9.78 -23.59
CA GLY A 81 -7.24 8.94 -23.29
C GLY A 81 -8.54 9.58 -23.78
N THR A 82 -9.54 8.77 -24.12
CA THR A 82 -10.86 9.24 -24.58
C THR A 82 -11.61 10.04 -23.51
N GLY A 83 -11.23 9.91 -22.24
CA GLY A 83 -11.74 10.72 -21.12
C GLY A 83 -10.95 12.02 -20.86
N GLY A 84 -10.06 12.44 -21.76
CA GLY A 84 -9.28 13.69 -21.63
C GLY A 84 -8.02 13.59 -20.76
N SER A 85 -7.63 12.39 -20.32
CA SER A 85 -6.36 12.18 -19.61
C SER A 85 -5.17 12.15 -20.57
N SER A 86 -3.95 12.28 -20.05
CA SER A 86 -2.72 12.04 -20.82
C SER A 86 -2.46 10.55 -21.16
N GLY A 87 -3.45 9.68 -20.93
CA GLY A 87 -3.41 8.28 -21.34
C GLY A 87 -2.34 7.48 -20.60
N ALA A 88 -1.45 6.84 -21.36
CA ALA A 88 -0.37 6.02 -20.83
C ALA A 88 0.56 6.76 -19.85
N GLU A 89 0.84 8.04 -20.05
CA GLU A 89 1.71 8.82 -19.15
C GLU A 89 1.10 8.96 -17.74
N TRP A 90 -0.22 9.11 -17.63
CA TRP A 90 -0.89 9.11 -16.33
C TRP A 90 -0.81 7.73 -15.65
N LEU A 91 -0.93 6.65 -16.43
CA LEU A 91 -0.81 5.28 -15.93
C LEU A 91 0.61 4.94 -15.48
N GLU A 92 1.64 5.43 -16.19
CA GLU A 92 3.06 5.29 -15.83
C GLU A 92 3.40 5.93 -14.48
N ARG A 93 2.75 7.05 -14.13
CA ARG A 93 2.86 7.63 -12.79
C ARG A 93 2.12 6.77 -11.76
N SER A 94 0.94 6.28 -12.12
CA SER A 94 0.07 5.50 -11.22
C SER A 94 0.65 4.13 -10.85
N VAL A 95 1.38 3.45 -11.74
CA VAL A 95 2.04 2.16 -11.45
C VAL A 95 3.12 2.27 -10.37
N ARG A 96 3.71 3.46 -10.18
CA ARG A 96 4.75 3.69 -9.16
C ARG A 96 4.20 3.81 -7.74
N VAL A 97 2.89 4.04 -7.60
CA VAL A 97 2.23 4.20 -6.30
C VAL A 97 1.81 2.84 -5.76
N ARG A 98 2.37 2.46 -4.60
CA ARG A 98 2.00 1.26 -3.85
C ARG A 98 0.92 1.59 -2.82
N VAL A 99 -0.01 0.66 -2.64
CA VAL A 99 -0.93 0.68 -1.49
C VAL A 99 -0.27 -0.02 -0.30
N PHE A 100 -0.62 0.39 0.92
CA PHE A 100 0.00 -0.12 2.15
C PHE A 100 1.55 -0.06 2.13
N PRO A 101 2.16 1.10 1.81
CA PRO A 101 3.61 1.21 1.62
C PRO A 101 4.41 0.77 2.86
N GLU A 102 3.88 1.00 4.06
CA GLU A 102 4.53 0.62 5.32
C GLU A 102 4.70 -0.91 5.46
N LEU A 103 3.82 -1.71 4.84
CA LEU A 103 3.94 -3.17 4.75
C LEU A 103 4.99 -3.63 3.71
N TRP A 104 5.61 -2.71 2.98
CA TRP A 104 6.74 -3.03 2.10
C TRP A 104 8.05 -2.56 2.71
N THR A 105 8.06 -1.35 3.27
CA THR A 105 9.26 -0.72 3.83
C THR A 105 9.68 -1.36 5.14
N MET A 106 8.75 -1.80 6.00
CA MET A 106 9.13 -2.44 7.27
C MET A 106 10.00 -3.70 7.09
N ARG A 107 9.94 -4.36 5.93
CA ARG A 107 10.75 -5.57 5.63
C ARG A 107 12.25 -5.32 5.70
N THR A 108 12.72 -4.07 5.60
CA THR A 108 14.15 -3.75 5.79
C THR A 108 14.55 -3.61 7.26
N SER A 109 13.58 -3.68 8.16
CA SER A 109 13.75 -3.42 9.60
C SER A 109 13.37 -4.62 10.47
N VAL A 110 12.96 -5.73 9.87
CA VAL A 110 12.68 -7.00 10.55
C VAL A 110 13.74 -8.01 10.14
N ASP A 111 14.45 -8.56 11.13
CA ASP A 111 15.43 -9.66 10.95
C ASP A 111 14.75 -11.03 10.98
#